data_AF-K1SG48-F1
#
_entry.id   AF-K1SG48-F1
#
_cell.length_a   1.000
_cell.length_b   1.000
_cell.length_c   1.000
_cell.angle_alpha   90.00
_cell.angle_beta   90.00
_cell.angle_gamma   90.00
#
_symmetry.space_group_name_H-M   'P 1'
#
loop_
_entity.id
_entity.type
_entity.pdbx_description
1 polymer ?
#
loop_
_entity_poly.entity_id
_entity_poly.type
_entity_poly.pdbx_seq_one_letter_code
_entity_poly.pdbx_strand_id
1 'polypeptide(L)'
;MYYSSGNYEAFARPVKPEGVDNKSAYIIGSGLGALAAACFLVRDGQMKGEKVHILEKDSIPGGACDGYKYDNLGYVMRGGREMDNHFECMWDLFRSIPSIETEGVSVLDEYYWLNKKDPNYSLMRAL
;
A
#
# COMPACT_ATOMS: atom_id res chain seq x y z
N MET A 1 13.05 -15.41 7.33
CA MET A 1 13.26 -14.06 6.78
C MET A 1 14.66 -13.60 7.16
N TYR A 2 15.25 -12.73 6.35
CA TYR A 2 16.49 -12.01 6.68
C TYR A 2 16.34 -10.57 6.18
N TYR A 3 17.13 -9.64 6.74
CA TYR A 3 17.11 -8.24 6.33
C TYR A 3 18.15 -7.97 5.27
N SER A 4 17.84 -7.05 4.37
CA SER A 4 18.74 -6.59 3.33
C SER A 4 18.48 -5.11 3.01
N SER A 5 19.37 -4.52 2.22
CA SER A 5 19.22 -3.17 1.67
C SER A 5 19.94 -3.09 0.33
N GLY A 6 19.62 -2.04 -0.44
CA GLY A 6 20.24 -1.79 -1.73
C GLY A 6 19.53 -2.48 -2.91
N ASN A 7 19.96 -2.09 -4.11
CA ASN A 7 19.25 -2.39 -5.35
C ASN A 7 19.20 -3.86 -5.72
N TYR A 8 20.19 -4.66 -5.30
CA TYR A 8 20.26 -6.08 -5.66
C TYR A 8 19.03 -6.83 -5.16
N GLU A 9 18.71 -6.70 -3.88
CA GLU A 9 17.53 -7.33 -3.28
C GLU A 9 16.24 -6.58 -3.64
N ALA A 10 16.30 -5.25 -3.78
CA ALA A 10 15.12 -4.46 -4.14
C ALA A 10 14.58 -4.75 -5.55
N PHE A 11 15.42 -5.16 -6.50
CA PHE A 11 14.98 -5.49 -7.87
C PHE A 11 14.87 -6.99 -8.15
N ALA A 12 15.37 -7.84 -7.24
CA ALA A 12 15.18 -9.27 -7.33
C ALA A 12 13.69 -9.63 -7.24
N ARG A 13 13.30 -10.72 -7.91
CA ARG A 13 11.95 -11.30 -7.79
C ARG A 13 12.04 -12.66 -7.12
N PRO A 14 11.21 -12.94 -6.10
CA PRO A 14 11.25 -14.23 -5.43
C PRO A 14 10.74 -15.34 -6.34
N VAL A 15 11.32 -16.53 -6.16
CA VAL A 15 10.76 -17.75 -6.74
C VAL A 15 9.43 -18.10 -6.08
N LYS A 16 8.54 -18.78 -6.80
CA LYS A 16 7.25 -19.20 -6.27
C LYS A 16 7.44 -20.05 -5.00
N PRO A 17 6.86 -19.67 -3.85
CA PRO A 17 7.01 -20.45 -2.62
C PRO A 17 6.39 -21.84 -2.73
N GLU A 18 7.07 -22.82 -2.14
CA GLU A 18 6.64 -24.21 -2.18
C GLU A 18 5.25 -24.41 -1.54
N GLY A 19 4.41 -25.18 -2.24
CA GLY A 19 3.08 -25.57 -1.78
C GLY A 19 2.08 -24.41 -1.68
N VAL A 20 2.38 -23.20 -2.16
CA VAL A 20 1.48 -22.04 -2.06
C VAL A 20 0.15 -22.27 -2.78
N ASP A 21 0.14 -23.07 -3.85
CA ASP A 21 -1.08 -23.44 -4.58
C ASP A 21 -2.08 -24.22 -3.71
N ASN A 22 -1.65 -24.79 -2.59
CA ASN A 22 -2.49 -25.54 -1.65
C ASN A 22 -2.79 -24.77 -0.35
N LYS A 23 -2.44 -23.48 -0.28
CA LYS A 23 -2.63 -22.63 0.90
C LYS A 23 -3.73 -21.59 0.65
N SER A 24 -4.38 -21.16 1.72
CA SER A 24 -5.31 -20.02 1.74
C SER A 24 -4.96 -19.08 2.88
N ALA A 25 -5.31 -17.80 2.73
CA ALA A 25 -5.08 -16.76 3.72
C ALA A 25 -6.40 -16.13 4.16
N TYR A 26 -6.58 -15.95 5.46
CA TYR A 26 -7.69 -15.22 6.05
C TYR A 26 -7.12 -14.05 6.85
N ILE A 27 -7.49 -12.83 6.45
CA ILE A 27 -6.95 -11.59 6.99
C ILE A 27 -8.08 -10.84 7.68
N ILE A 28 -7.90 -10.56 8.97
CA ILE A 28 -8.91 -9.88 9.79
C ILE A 28 -8.70 -8.36 9.70
N GLY A 29 -9.73 -7.65 9.26
CA GLY A 29 -9.71 -6.23 8.95
C GLY A 29 -9.19 -5.94 7.54
N SER A 30 -9.52 -4.75 7.05
CA SER A 30 -9.13 -4.23 5.72
C SER A 30 -8.36 -2.92 5.79
N GLY A 31 -7.69 -2.66 6.92
CA GLY A 31 -6.74 -1.56 7.05
C GLY A 31 -5.51 -1.75 6.16
N LEU A 32 -4.66 -0.72 6.09
CA LEU A 32 -3.44 -0.72 5.27
C LEU A 32 -2.56 -1.97 5.46
N GLY A 33 -2.36 -2.43 6.71
CA GLY A 33 -1.56 -3.63 6.98
C GLY A 33 -2.15 -4.92 6.39
N ALA A 34 -3.48 -5.06 6.45
CA ALA A 34 -4.19 -6.20 5.88
C ALA A 34 -4.16 -6.20 4.35
N LEU A 35 -4.41 -5.05 3.74
CA LEU A 35 -4.35 -4.87 2.30
C LEU A 35 -2.93 -5.06 1.76
N ALA A 36 -1.92 -4.55 2.47
CA ALA A 36 -0.51 -4.78 2.13
C ALA A 36 -0.16 -6.27 2.17
N ALA A 37 -0.58 -7.00 3.21
CA ALA A 37 -0.38 -8.44 3.30
C ALA A 37 -1.02 -9.19 2.13
N ALA A 38 -2.25 -8.83 1.75
CA ALA A 38 -2.92 -9.40 0.57
C ALA A 38 -2.13 -9.13 -0.72
N CYS A 39 -1.61 -7.92 -0.90
CA CYS A 39 -0.80 -7.57 -2.07
C CYS A 39 0.48 -8.42 -2.14
N PHE A 40 1.21 -8.57 -1.03
CA PHE A 40 2.41 -9.39 -1.00
C PHE A 40 2.12 -10.89 -1.18
N LEU A 41 0.98 -11.39 -0.69
CA LEU A 41 0.55 -12.78 -0.93
C LEU A 41 0.32 -13.04 -2.42
N VAL A 42 -0.29 -12.10 -3.14
CA VAL A 42 -0.53 -12.23 -4.58
C VAL A 42 0.77 -12.02 -5.37
N ARG A 43 1.53 -10.96 -5.07
CA ARG A 43 2.70 -10.56 -5.85
C ARG A 43 3.90 -11.49 -5.64
N ASP A 44 4.29 -11.69 -4.38
CA ASP A 44 5.53 -12.39 -4.02
C ASP A 44 5.24 -13.83 -3.59
N GLY A 45 4.15 -14.01 -2.87
CA GLY A 45 3.61 -15.32 -2.55
C GLY A 45 3.10 -16.06 -3.77
N GLN A 46 2.74 -15.35 -4.85
CA GLN A 46 2.12 -15.92 -6.05
C GLN A 46 0.90 -16.80 -5.71
N MET A 47 0.21 -16.46 -4.61
CA MET A 47 -1.04 -17.08 -4.19
C MET A 47 -2.16 -16.59 -5.11
N LYS A 48 -3.03 -17.51 -5.55
CA LYS A 48 -4.21 -17.13 -6.32
C LYS A 48 -5.13 -16.25 -5.48
N GLY A 49 -5.59 -15.13 -6.04
CA GLY A 49 -6.45 -14.17 -5.34
C GLY A 49 -7.74 -14.78 -4.77
N GLU A 50 -8.30 -15.80 -5.43
CA GLU A 50 -9.47 -16.55 -4.94
C GLU A 50 -9.26 -17.24 -3.58
N LYS A 51 -8.00 -17.38 -3.13
CA LYS A 51 -7.61 -17.99 -1.84
C LYS A 51 -7.22 -16.97 -0.78
N VAL A 52 -7.30 -15.68 -1.09
CA VAL A 52 -7.03 -14.58 -0.15
C VAL A 52 -8.36 -13.97 0.27
N HIS A 53 -8.73 -14.17 1.53
CA HIS A 53 -10.00 -13.74 2.09
C HIS A 53 -9.77 -12.61 3.10
N ILE A 54 -10.29 -11.42 2.81
CA ILE A 54 -10.24 -10.26 3.71
C ILE A 54 -11.59 -10.13 4.40
N LEU A 55 -11.58 -10.13 5.73
CA LEU A 55 -12.78 -10.10 6.57
C LEU A 55 -12.87 -8.74 7.26
N GLU A 56 -13.70 -7.85 6.73
CA GLU A 56 -13.95 -6.51 7.26
C GLU A 56 -15.31 -6.44 7.96
N LYS A 57 -15.36 -5.74 9.09
CA LYS A 57 -16.58 -5.45 9.83
C LYS A 57 -17.32 -4.26 9.22
N ASP A 58 -16.59 -3.24 8.79
CA ASP A 58 -17.14 -2.02 8.21
C ASP A 58 -17.60 -2.24 6.75
N SER A 59 -18.42 -1.33 6.23
CA SER A 59 -18.95 -1.43 4.86
C SER A 59 -17.97 -0.99 3.77
N ILE A 60 -16.92 -0.25 4.15
CA ILE A 60 -15.93 0.32 3.23
C ILE A 60 -14.54 -0.10 3.73
N PRO A 61 -13.65 -0.59 2.84
CA PRO A 61 -12.30 -0.96 3.25
C PRO A 61 -11.41 0.26 3.49
N GLY A 62 -10.28 0.05 4.17
CA GLY A 62 -9.23 1.06 4.34
C GLY A 62 -8.85 1.33 5.78
N GLY A 63 -9.68 0.90 6.75
CA GLY A 63 -9.42 1.13 8.17
C GLY A 63 -9.14 2.61 8.42
N ALA A 64 -8.04 2.97 9.09
CA ALA A 64 -7.67 4.35 9.43
C ALA A 64 -7.22 5.25 8.24
N CYS A 65 -7.28 4.77 7.00
CA CYS A 65 -6.98 5.52 5.78
C CYS A 65 -8.27 5.97 5.07
N ASP A 66 -9.23 6.52 5.81
CA ASP A 66 -10.49 7.02 5.28
C ASP A 66 -10.41 8.49 4.84
N GLY A 67 -11.27 8.81 3.87
CA GLY A 67 -11.71 10.16 3.57
C GLY A 67 -13.09 10.06 2.95
N TYR A 68 -14.12 10.54 3.64
CA TYR A 68 -15.51 10.34 3.22
C TYR A 68 -16.37 11.57 3.46
N LYS A 69 -17.38 11.76 2.60
CA LYS A 69 -18.38 12.82 2.75
C LYS A 69 -19.61 12.24 3.42
N TYR A 70 -19.85 12.63 4.66
CA TYR A 70 -21.05 12.27 5.40
C TYR A 70 -22.15 13.30 5.16
N ASP A 71 -23.35 12.87 4.78
CA ASP A 71 -24.45 13.76 4.37
C ASP A 71 -24.80 14.84 5.42
N ASN A 72 -24.70 14.50 6.71
CA ASN A 72 -25.07 15.39 7.82
C ASN A 72 -23.88 16.09 8.51
N LEU A 73 -22.64 15.84 8.08
CA LEU A 73 -21.43 16.36 8.74
C LEU A 73 -20.44 17.03 7.77
N GLY A 74 -20.41 16.61 6.50
CA GLY A 74 -19.48 17.10 5.49
C GLY A 74 -18.31 16.14 5.23
N TYR A 75 -17.23 16.66 4.66
CA TYR A 75 -16.00 15.89 4.40
C TYR A 75 -15.23 15.65 5.70
N VAL A 76 -14.96 14.39 5.99
CA VAL A 76 -14.22 13.97 7.18
C VAL A 76 -13.04 13.10 6.75
N MET A 77 -11.89 13.39 7.34
CA MET A 77 -10.69 12.55 7.29
C MET A 77 -10.20 12.36 8.73
N ARG A 78 -10.03 11.12 9.20
CA ARG A 78 -9.53 10.87 10.57
C ARG A 78 -8.11 11.38 10.81
N GLY A 79 -7.33 11.54 9.76
CA GLY A 79 -6.02 12.19 9.84
C GLY A 79 -5.30 12.19 8.49
N GLY A 80 -4.46 13.21 8.29
CA GLY A 80 -3.50 13.23 7.20
C GLY A 80 -2.43 12.15 7.41
N ARG A 81 -1.78 11.76 6.32
CA ARG A 81 -0.61 10.89 6.33
C ARG A 81 0.56 11.65 5.75
N GLU A 82 1.63 11.69 6.53
CA GLU A 82 2.91 12.23 6.10
C GLU A 82 3.78 11.03 5.74
N MET A 83 4.37 11.07 4.55
CA MET A 83 5.19 10.00 4.02
C MET A 83 6.59 10.52 3.75
N ASP A 84 7.58 9.67 4.00
CA ASP A 84 8.99 9.97 3.78
C ASP A 84 9.58 9.08 2.67
N ASN A 85 10.69 9.52 2.06
CA ASN A 85 11.35 8.75 1.02
C ASN A 85 11.92 7.42 1.54
N HIS A 86 12.19 7.29 2.85
CA HIS A 86 12.70 6.06 3.47
C HIS A 86 11.61 5.15 4.05
N PHE A 87 10.37 5.25 3.56
CA PHE A 87 9.36 4.22 3.80
C PHE A 87 9.59 3.01 2.89
N GLU A 88 10.73 2.34 3.07
CA GLU A 88 11.31 1.33 2.18
C GLU A 88 10.29 0.25 1.76
N CYS A 89 9.63 -0.40 2.72
CA CYS A 89 8.65 -1.46 2.45
C CYS A 89 7.37 -0.94 1.78
N MET A 90 7.00 0.32 2.05
CA MET A 90 5.82 0.94 1.46
C MET A 90 6.06 1.25 -0.01
N TRP A 91 7.23 1.78 -0.35
CA TRP A 91 7.58 2.07 -1.74
C TRP A 91 7.84 0.80 -2.55
N ASP A 92 8.36 -0.26 -1.93
CA ASP A 92 8.39 -1.58 -2.56
C ASP A 92 6.97 -2.09 -2.91
N LEU A 93 5.98 -1.85 -2.05
CA LEU A 93 4.58 -2.20 -2.35
C LEU A 93 4.02 -1.33 -3.48
N PHE A 94 4.01 -0.01 -3.32
CA PHE A 94 3.27 0.90 -4.21
C PHE A 94 3.86 1.04 -5.62
N ARG A 95 5.13 0.66 -5.86
CA ARG A 95 5.65 0.54 -7.24
C ARG A 95 4.95 -0.54 -8.07
N SER A 96 4.26 -1.47 -7.41
CA SER A 96 3.54 -2.58 -8.06
C SER A 96 2.02 -2.39 -8.10
N ILE A 97 1.50 -1.32 -7.49
CA ILE A 97 0.09 -0.98 -7.50
C ILE A 97 -0.16 0.03 -8.63
N PRO A 98 -1.06 -0.27 -9.60
CA PRO A 98 -1.41 0.68 -10.65
C PRO A 98 -2.06 1.94 -10.08
N SER A 99 -1.74 3.09 -10.66
CA SER A 99 -2.46 4.34 -10.44
C SER A 99 -3.91 4.22 -10.94
N ILE A 100 -4.82 4.90 -10.26
CA ILE A 100 -6.22 5.05 -10.67
C ILE A 100 -6.45 6.30 -11.52
N GLU A 101 -5.53 7.26 -11.49
CA GLU A 101 -5.62 8.54 -12.20
C GLU A 101 -4.92 8.49 -13.56
N THR A 102 -3.82 7.74 -13.67
CA THR A 102 -2.99 7.67 -14.88
C THR A 102 -2.76 6.22 -15.31
N GLU A 103 -3.23 5.87 -16.50
CA GLU A 103 -3.06 4.53 -17.06
C GLU A 103 -1.58 4.19 -17.30
N GLY A 104 -1.18 2.96 -16.94
CA GLY A 104 0.18 2.45 -17.15
C GLY A 104 1.23 2.95 -16.17
N VAL A 105 0.83 3.71 -15.15
CA VAL A 105 1.72 4.33 -14.14
C VAL A 105 1.46 3.67 -12.79
N SER A 106 2.48 3.51 -11.95
CA SER A 106 2.29 3.02 -10.57
C SER A 106 1.94 4.15 -9.61
N VAL A 107 1.37 3.81 -8.45
CA VAL A 107 1.13 4.79 -7.37
C VAL A 107 2.44 5.46 -6.93
N LEU A 108 3.57 4.72 -6.92
CA LEU A 108 4.88 5.31 -6.62
C LEU A 108 5.27 6.37 -7.65
N ASP A 109 5.12 6.09 -8.94
CA ASP A 109 5.52 7.01 -10.01
C ASP A 109 4.73 8.32 -9.93
N GLU A 110 3.41 8.21 -9.75
CA GLU A 110 2.53 9.37 -9.60
C GLU A 110 2.89 10.20 -8.35
N TYR A 111 3.06 9.52 -7.21
CA TYR A 111 3.46 10.17 -5.96
C TYR A 111 4.81 10.88 -6.09
N TYR A 112 5.77 10.24 -6.76
CA TYR A 112 7.10 10.79 -6.99
C TYR A 112 7.05 12.03 -7.90
N TRP A 113 6.35 11.97 -9.03
CA TRP A 113 6.23 13.10 -9.94
C TRP A 113 5.51 14.29 -9.30
N LEU A 114 4.43 14.03 -8.55
CA LEU A 114 3.70 15.07 -7.83
C LEU A 114 4.62 15.81 -6.84
N ASN A 115 5.31 15.08 -5.98
CA ASN A 115 6.18 15.68 -4.96
C ASN A 115 7.45 16.33 -5.53
N LYS A 116 7.87 15.97 -6.75
CA LYS A 116 8.92 16.68 -7.49
C LYS A 116 8.42 17.96 -8.15
N LYS A 117 7.18 17.96 -8.63
CA LYS A 117 6.54 19.13 -9.25
C LYS A 117 6.15 20.19 -8.22
N ASP A 118 5.66 19.76 -7.06
CA ASP A 118 5.26 20.62 -5.95
C ASP A 118 5.91 20.13 -4.65
N PRO A 119 7.17 20.52 -4.38
CA PRO A 119 7.90 20.03 -3.21
C PRO A 119 7.31 20.59 -1.92
N ASN A 120 7.06 19.71 -0.95
CA ASN A 120 6.61 20.14 0.36
C ASN A 120 7.75 20.81 1.15
N TYR A 121 7.52 22.04 1.62
CA TYR A 121 8.41 22.74 2.55
C TYR A 121 7.59 23.63 3.49
N SER A 122 8.15 23.94 4.66
CA SER A 122 7.53 24.86 5.62
C SER A 122 8.34 26.15 5.71
N LEU A 123 7.68 27.30 5.47
CA LEU A 123 8.27 28.63 5.66
C LEU A 123 8.34 29.06 7.12
N MET A 124 7.55 28.43 7.98
CA MET A 124 7.41 28.76 9.41
C MET A 124 7.27 27.48 10.22
N ARG A 125 8.30 26.63 10.20
CA ARG A 125 8.33 25.44 11.05
C ARG A 125 8.46 25.89 12.50
N ALA A 126 7.44 25.63 13.32
CA ALA A 126 7.54 25.83 14.77
C ALA A 126 8.68 24.96 15.32
N LEU A 127 9.55 25.51 16.17
CA LEU A 127 10.59 24.75 16.89
C LEU A 127 9.97 23.99 18.07
#